data_AF-A0A1L7NK39-F1
#
_entry.id   AF-A0A1L7NK39-F1
#
_cell.length_a   1.000
_cell.length_b   1.000
_cell.length_c   1.000
_cell.angle_alpha   90.00
_cell.angle_beta   90.00
_cell.angle_gamma   90.00
#
_symmetry.space_group_name_H-M   'P 1'
#
loop_
_entity.id
_entity.type
_entity.pdbx_description
1 polymer ?
#
loop_
_entity_poly.entity_id
_entity_poly.type
_entity_poly.pdbx_seq_one_letter_code
_entity_poly.pdbx_strand_id
1 'polypeptide(L)'
;MLSSNTLGHPAIHARRKRRLSRKALGAALGLCMVVAAVTTWLATRTHIVDLGNEQQLSDSGLLQDWADGAVIVMIRHAERCDSAPGPCLGDPTGITVAGSQAAGRVGQGLHQLGLDNADMLSSPKLRTRQTAHFILGQAVASENWLEGCDNQFASEALSRKRPGHNLVLVTHNGCIDHFARQQNVAGGERESGYASALFVSVDGNGKARILGRLNEPDWQRVLASTGK
;
A
#
# COMPACT_ATOMS: atom_id res chain seq x y z
N MET A 1 -42.10 -79.35 -0.22
CA MET A 1 -42.72 -78.01 -0.05
C MET A 1 -41.86 -77.01 -0.81
N LEU A 2 -42.50 -76.24 -1.72
CA LEU A 2 -42.17 -74.91 -2.29
C LEU A 2 -40.68 -74.48 -2.36
N SER A 3 -40.10 -73.99 -3.45
CA SER A 3 -40.57 -73.04 -4.48
C SER A 3 -39.54 -73.01 -5.62
N SER A 4 -39.94 -73.09 -6.88
CA SER A 4 -40.11 -71.96 -7.83
C SER A 4 -38.86 -71.14 -8.20
N ASN A 5 -38.48 -71.34 -9.47
CA ASN A 5 -38.34 -70.33 -10.54
C ASN A 5 -37.13 -69.38 -10.65
N THR A 6 -36.72 -69.30 -11.92
CA THR A 6 -36.17 -68.14 -12.65
C THR A 6 -34.76 -67.67 -12.32
N LEU A 7 -33.79 -68.22 -13.05
CA LEU A 7 -32.53 -67.52 -13.33
C LEU A 7 -32.81 -66.40 -14.35
N GLY A 8 -32.81 -65.17 -13.84
CA GLY A 8 -32.93 -63.95 -14.62
C GLY A 8 -31.74 -63.74 -15.57
N HIS A 9 -32.02 -63.10 -16.71
CA HIS A 9 -31.03 -62.59 -17.64
C HIS A 9 -30.03 -61.67 -16.92
N PRO A 10 -28.71 -61.80 -17.16
CA PRO A 10 -27.79 -60.74 -16.77
C PRO A 10 -28.05 -59.55 -17.69
N ALA A 11 -28.73 -58.53 -17.18
CA ALA A 11 -28.71 -57.21 -17.79
C ALA A 11 -27.25 -56.73 -17.77
N ILE A 12 -26.59 -56.80 -18.92
CA ILE A 12 -25.28 -56.18 -19.13
C ILE A 12 -25.49 -54.68 -18.95
N HIS A 13 -25.21 -54.17 -17.75
CA HIS A 13 -24.97 -52.75 -17.56
C HIS A 13 -23.74 -52.39 -18.38
N ALA A 14 -23.95 -51.95 -19.61
CA ALA A 14 -22.92 -51.34 -20.43
C ALA A 14 -22.43 -50.11 -19.66
N ARG A 15 -21.32 -50.28 -18.92
CA ARG A 15 -20.60 -49.21 -18.27
C ARG A 15 -20.11 -48.31 -19.40
N ARG A 16 -20.90 -47.29 -19.74
CA ARG A 16 -20.61 -46.31 -20.78
C ARG A 16 -19.34 -45.60 -20.35
N LYS A 17 -18.18 -46.14 -20.71
CA LYS A 17 -16.89 -45.47 -20.58
C LYS A 17 -17.03 -44.22 -21.43
N ARG A 18 -17.38 -43.08 -20.81
CA ARG A 18 -17.24 -41.75 -21.40
C ARG A 18 -15.76 -41.60 -21.68
N ARG A 19 -15.30 -42.08 -22.84
CA ARG A 19 -13.98 -41.72 -23.36
C ARG A 19 -14.06 -40.23 -23.59
N LEU A 20 -13.46 -39.44 -22.70
CA LEU A 20 -13.25 -38.03 -22.98
C LEU A 20 -12.56 -37.94 -24.35
N SER A 21 -13.22 -37.26 -25.28
CA SER A 21 -12.63 -36.97 -26.58
C SER A 21 -11.28 -36.28 -26.37
N ARG A 22 -10.26 -36.61 -27.18
CA ARG A 22 -8.96 -35.92 -27.15
C ARG A 22 -9.12 -34.39 -27.23
N LYS A 23 -10.19 -33.90 -27.87
CA LYS A 23 -10.57 -32.47 -27.91
C LYS A 23 -11.02 -31.94 -26.54
N ALA A 24 -11.81 -32.72 -25.78
CA ALA A 24 -12.21 -32.37 -24.42
C ALA A 24 -11.02 -32.41 -23.44
N LEU A 25 -10.10 -33.36 -23.64
CA LEU A 25 -8.86 -33.42 -22.86
C LEU A 25 -7.95 -32.21 -23.15
N GLY A 26 -7.80 -31.85 -24.43
CA GLY A 26 -7.04 -30.67 -24.86
C GLY A 26 -7.65 -29.35 -24.36
N ALA A 27 -8.98 -29.22 -24.40
CA ALA A 27 -9.68 -28.06 -23.85
C ALA A 27 -9.50 -27.96 -22.32
N ALA A 28 -9.56 -29.08 -21.60
CA ALA A 28 -9.34 -29.11 -20.15
C ALA A 28 -7.88 -28.72 -19.81
N LEU A 29 -6.90 -29.25 -20.53
CA LEU A 29 -5.48 -28.88 -20.37
C LEU A 29 -5.24 -27.39 -20.66
N GLY A 30 -5.82 -26.87 -21.73
CA GLY A 30 -5.76 -25.45 -22.07
C GLY A 30 -6.36 -24.56 -20.98
N LEU A 31 -7.53 -24.92 -20.45
CA LEU A 31 -8.15 -24.22 -19.33
C LEU A 31 -7.27 -24.26 -18.07
N CYS A 32 -6.70 -25.41 -17.73
CA CYS A 32 -5.78 -25.53 -16.59
C CYS A 32 -4.55 -24.63 -16.74
N MET A 33 -3.97 -24.52 -17.94
CA MET A 33 -2.83 -23.63 -18.19
C MET A 33 -3.22 -22.15 -18.06
N VAL A 34 -4.39 -21.76 -18.57
CA VAL A 34 -4.89 -20.38 -18.39
C VAL A 34 -5.12 -20.08 -16.93
N VAL A 35 -5.77 -20.98 -16.19
CA VAL A 35 -5.98 -20.82 -14.74
C VAL A 35 -4.65 -20.71 -14.00
N ALA A 36 -3.69 -21.59 -14.28
CA ALA A 36 -2.36 -21.54 -13.66
C ALA A 36 -1.61 -20.23 -13.97
N ALA A 37 -1.72 -19.72 -15.20
CA ALA A 37 -1.11 -18.44 -15.57
C ALA A 37 -1.76 -17.27 -14.82
N VAL A 38 -3.09 -17.24 -14.73
CA VAL A 38 -3.83 -16.19 -14.02
C VAL A 38 -3.57 -16.25 -12.52
N THR A 39 -3.58 -17.44 -11.90
CA THR A 39 -3.29 -17.58 -10.47
C THR A 39 -1.87 -17.17 -10.14
N THR A 40 -0.89 -17.55 -10.97
CA THR A 40 0.50 -17.12 -10.81
C THR A 40 0.62 -15.61 -10.95
N TRP A 41 -0.02 -15.01 -11.96
CA TRP A 41 -0.02 -13.56 -12.14
C TRP A 41 -0.62 -12.83 -10.93
N LEU A 42 -1.75 -13.30 -10.41
CA LEU A 42 -2.35 -12.74 -9.19
C LEU A 42 -1.45 -12.91 -7.97
N ALA A 43 -0.79 -14.06 -7.82
CA ALA A 43 0.12 -14.34 -6.70
C ALA A 43 1.40 -13.48 -6.71
N THR A 44 1.79 -12.91 -7.86
CA THR A 44 2.95 -12.00 -7.95
C THR A 44 2.65 -10.56 -7.57
N ARG A 45 1.39 -10.21 -7.31
CA ARG A 45 1.00 -8.85 -6.92
C ARG A 45 1.48 -8.53 -5.52
N THR A 46 1.97 -7.31 -5.35
CA THR A 46 2.23 -6.76 -4.01
C THR A 46 0.93 -6.23 -3.42
N HIS A 47 0.66 -6.59 -2.18
CA HIS A 47 -0.47 -6.09 -1.42
C HIS A 47 0.02 -5.09 -0.37
N ILE A 48 -0.77 -4.03 -0.15
CA ILE A 48 -0.50 -3.01 0.85
C ILE A 48 -1.21 -3.41 2.13
N VAL A 49 -0.42 -3.79 3.12
CA VAL A 49 -0.90 -4.17 4.45
C VAL A 49 -1.36 -2.92 5.22
N ASP A 50 -2.42 -3.05 6.02
CA ASP A 50 -2.89 -2.00 6.93
C ASP A 50 -2.07 -2.01 8.22
N LEU A 51 -1.25 -0.98 8.41
CA LEU A 51 -0.40 -0.82 9.59
C LEU A 51 -1.16 -0.26 10.80
N GLY A 52 -2.44 0.10 10.64
CA GLY A 52 -3.31 0.46 11.76
C GLY A 52 -3.67 -0.73 12.65
N ASN A 53 -3.48 -1.95 12.15
CA ASN A 53 -3.62 -3.18 12.91
C ASN A 53 -2.31 -3.55 13.63
N GLU A 54 -2.36 -3.79 14.94
CA GLU A 54 -1.16 -4.04 15.76
C GLU A 54 -0.35 -5.27 15.32
N GLN A 55 -1.04 -6.36 14.96
CA GLN A 55 -0.36 -7.58 14.49
C GLN A 55 0.35 -7.32 13.17
N GLN A 56 -0.34 -6.67 12.23
CA GLN A 56 0.23 -6.33 10.93
C GLN A 56 1.38 -5.32 11.03
N LEU A 57 1.28 -4.35 11.95
CA LEU A 57 2.37 -3.42 12.26
C LEU A 57 3.60 -4.18 12.76
N SER A 58 3.42 -5.07 13.73
CA SER A 58 4.48 -5.91 14.28
C SER A 58 5.14 -6.77 13.20
N ASP A 59 4.35 -7.41 12.34
CA ASP A 59 4.82 -8.33 11.31
C ASP A 59 5.45 -7.62 10.10
N SER A 60 5.19 -6.32 9.91
CA SER A 60 5.67 -5.56 8.75
C SER A 60 7.19 -5.34 8.74
N GLY A 61 7.81 -5.33 9.92
CA GLY A 61 9.21 -4.91 10.12
C GLY A 61 9.42 -3.39 10.21
N LEU A 62 8.35 -2.58 10.17
CA LEU A 62 8.46 -1.11 10.15
C LEU A 62 9.27 -0.53 11.29
N LEU A 63 9.05 -0.98 12.53
CA LEU A 63 9.73 -0.40 13.69
C LEU A 63 11.25 -0.64 13.62
N GLN A 64 11.67 -1.83 13.18
CA GLN A 64 13.09 -2.16 13.01
C GLN A 64 13.69 -1.40 11.82
N ASP A 65 13.04 -1.44 10.65
CA ASP A 65 13.53 -0.75 9.45
C ASP A 65 13.63 0.76 9.69
N TRP A 66 12.72 1.35 10.47
CA TRP A 66 12.79 2.75 10.86
C TRP A 66 13.96 3.04 11.79
N ALA A 67 14.18 2.21 12.81
CA ALA A 67 15.32 2.35 13.73
C ALA A 67 16.67 2.28 13.00
N ASP A 68 16.75 1.45 11.96
CA ASP A 68 17.94 1.32 11.09
C ASP A 68 18.08 2.48 10.09
N GLY A 69 17.13 3.41 10.06
CA GLY A 69 17.11 4.50 9.12
C GLY A 69 16.94 4.02 7.69
N ALA A 70 16.22 2.92 7.46
CA ALA A 70 16.07 2.24 6.17
C ALA A 70 14.76 2.60 5.44
N VAL A 71 13.98 3.55 5.95
CA VAL A 71 12.59 3.79 5.48
C VAL A 71 12.47 5.04 4.61
N ILE A 72 11.71 4.92 3.52
CA ILE A 72 11.02 6.05 2.87
C ILE A 72 9.56 5.99 3.29
N VAL A 73 8.99 7.12 3.71
CA VAL A 73 7.55 7.26 3.94
C VAL A 73 6.99 8.33 3.01
N MET A 74 5.97 7.97 2.24
CA MET A 74 5.28 8.90 1.33
C MET A 74 3.91 9.22 1.89
N ILE A 75 3.66 10.50 2.14
CA ILE A 75 2.47 11.02 2.80
C ILE A 75 1.67 11.81 1.79
N ARG A 76 0.41 11.43 1.54
CA ARG A 76 -0.50 12.29 0.76
C ARG A 76 -0.82 13.51 1.60
N HIS A 77 -0.82 14.70 1.00
CA HIS A 77 -1.28 15.90 1.68
C HIS A 77 -2.65 15.72 2.35
N ALA A 78 -2.91 16.51 3.38
CA ALA A 78 -4.17 16.48 4.09
C ALA A 78 -5.34 17.02 3.25
N GLU A 79 -6.55 16.95 3.82
CA GLU A 79 -7.79 17.36 3.17
C GLU A 79 -7.70 18.77 2.58
N ARG A 80 -8.06 18.90 1.30
CA ARG A 80 -7.98 20.14 0.55
C ARG A 80 -9.18 21.03 0.83
N CYS A 81 -8.93 22.33 0.84
CA CYS A 81 -9.95 23.37 0.92
C CYS A 81 -10.94 23.38 -0.25
N ASP A 82 -10.43 23.32 -1.48
CA ASP A 82 -11.24 23.38 -2.69
C ASP A 82 -12.08 22.12 -2.98
N SER A 83 -11.91 21.06 -2.19
CA SER A 83 -12.52 19.75 -2.43
C SER A 83 -13.37 19.24 -1.25
N ALA A 84 -13.43 19.98 -0.15
CA ALA A 84 -14.12 19.61 1.08
C ALA A 84 -14.93 20.79 1.65
N PRO A 85 -16.05 20.54 2.34
CA PRO A 85 -16.93 21.60 2.85
C PRO A 85 -16.42 22.27 4.14
N GLY A 86 -15.32 21.79 4.73
CA GLY A 86 -14.79 22.27 6.00
C GLY A 86 -14.13 23.65 5.93
N PRO A 87 -13.96 24.34 7.07
CA PRO A 87 -13.30 25.64 7.10
C PRO A 87 -11.83 25.54 6.67
N CYS A 88 -11.41 26.53 5.89
CA CYS A 88 -10.03 26.66 5.43
C CYS A 88 -9.12 27.30 6.47
N LEU A 89 -7.83 26.91 6.46
CA LEU A 89 -6.80 27.66 7.18
C LEU A 89 -6.54 29.05 6.58
N GLY A 90 -6.87 29.22 5.31
CA GLY A 90 -6.67 30.46 4.57
C GLY A 90 -6.96 30.26 3.09
N ASP A 91 -5.91 30.19 2.28
CA ASP A 91 -6.01 30.08 0.82
C ASP A 91 -6.75 28.80 0.35
N PRO A 92 -7.66 28.89 -0.64
CA PRO A 92 -8.42 27.74 -1.15
C PRO A 92 -7.59 26.59 -1.73
N THR A 93 -6.34 26.85 -2.15
CA THR A 93 -5.43 25.82 -2.67
C THR A 93 -4.68 25.06 -1.57
N GLY A 94 -4.88 25.47 -0.31
CA GLY A 94 -4.33 24.88 0.91
C GLY A 94 -5.18 23.73 1.48
N ILE A 95 -5.05 23.53 2.79
CA ILE A 95 -5.76 22.49 3.55
C ILE A 95 -6.82 23.08 4.49
N THR A 96 -7.78 22.24 4.85
CA THR A 96 -8.80 22.57 5.86
C THR A 96 -8.21 22.56 7.28
N VAL A 97 -8.94 23.14 8.23
CA VAL A 97 -8.62 23.06 9.66
C VAL A 97 -8.55 21.59 10.12
N ALA A 98 -9.52 20.76 9.70
CA ALA A 98 -9.51 19.33 9.99
C ALA A 98 -8.28 18.63 9.38
N GLY A 99 -7.91 19.02 8.16
CA GLY A 99 -6.69 18.55 7.50
C GLY A 99 -5.42 18.86 8.31
N SER A 100 -5.30 20.06 8.89
CA SER A 100 -4.16 20.38 9.76
C SER A 100 -4.10 19.57 11.05
N GLN A 101 -5.25 19.25 11.63
CA GLN A 101 -5.31 18.41 12.83
C GLN A 101 -4.91 16.97 12.50
N ALA A 102 -5.36 16.44 11.36
CA ALA A 102 -4.93 15.14 10.85
C ALA A 102 -3.41 15.11 10.59
N ALA A 103 -2.86 16.13 9.94
CA ALA A 103 -1.42 16.28 9.74
C ALA A 103 -0.65 16.34 11.06
N GLY A 104 -1.18 17.02 12.08
CA GLY A 104 -0.61 17.03 13.44
C GLY A 104 -0.58 15.64 14.09
N ARG A 105 -1.63 14.81 13.90
CA ARG A 105 -1.64 13.43 14.41
C ARG A 105 -0.63 12.53 13.70
N VAL A 106 -0.47 12.70 12.39
CA VAL A 106 0.61 12.06 11.62
C VAL A 106 1.98 12.46 12.20
N GLY A 107 2.18 13.75 12.45
CA GLY A 107 3.39 14.30 13.08
C GLY A 107 3.68 13.66 14.43
N GLN A 108 2.70 13.62 15.33
CA GLN A 108 2.84 12.97 16.64
C GLN A 108 3.31 11.51 16.49
N GLY A 109 2.71 10.75 15.57
CA GLY A 109 3.07 9.36 15.35
C GLY A 109 4.49 9.19 14.83
N LEU A 110 4.89 10.03 13.88
CA LEU A 110 6.25 10.01 13.34
C LEU A 110 7.29 10.48 14.37
N HIS A 111 6.98 11.47 15.22
CA HIS A 111 7.86 11.89 16.30
C HIS A 111 8.13 10.75 17.28
N GLN A 112 7.12 9.94 17.61
CA GLN A 112 7.33 8.75 18.44
C GLN A 112 8.20 7.69 17.78
N LEU A 113 8.20 7.59 16.45
CA LEU A 113 9.14 6.75 15.73
C LEU A 113 10.55 7.35 15.68
N GLY A 114 10.71 8.66 15.87
CA GLY A 114 12.01 9.36 15.81
C GLY A 114 12.17 10.26 14.58
N LEU A 115 11.10 10.98 14.20
CA LEU A 115 11.09 11.94 13.09
C LEU A 115 12.23 12.97 13.14
N ASP A 116 12.69 13.34 14.33
CA ASP A 116 13.74 14.36 14.52
C ASP A 116 15.07 13.98 13.87
N ASN A 117 15.29 12.69 13.56
CA ASN A 117 16.49 12.18 12.89
C ASN A 117 16.26 11.81 11.41
N ALA A 118 15.10 12.18 10.85
CA ALA A 118 14.73 11.89 9.47
C ALA A 118 14.84 13.15 8.58
N ASP A 119 15.07 12.93 7.29
CA ASP A 119 14.94 13.96 6.28
C ASP A 119 13.46 14.15 5.94
N MET A 120 13.00 15.41 5.82
CA MET A 120 11.64 15.69 5.35
C MET A 120 11.66 16.66 4.17
N LEU A 121 10.92 16.31 3.12
CA LEU A 121 10.71 17.12 1.93
C LEU A 121 9.23 17.21 1.59
N SER A 122 8.84 18.29 0.92
CA SER A 122 7.48 18.51 0.45
C SER A 122 7.44 18.87 -1.03
N SER A 123 6.34 18.60 -1.73
CA SER A 123 6.09 19.27 -3.00
C SER A 123 5.85 20.77 -2.79
N PRO A 124 6.12 21.65 -3.76
CA PRO A 124 6.01 23.10 -3.58
C PRO A 124 4.56 23.60 -3.53
N LYS A 125 3.56 22.74 -3.75
CA LYS A 125 2.14 23.11 -3.64
C LYS A 125 1.79 23.53 -2.21
N LEU A 126 0.90 24.50 -2.06
CA LEU A 126 0.55 25.03 -0.74
C LEU A 126 0.05 23.95 0.23
N ARG A 127 -0.86 23.09 -0.24
CA ARG A 127 -1.42 21.98 0.55
C ARG A 127 -0.37 20.99 1.10
N THR A 128 0.68 20.68 0.35
CA THR A 128 1.77 19.79 0.79
C THR A 128 2.69 20.51 1.77
N ARG A 129 3.03 21.79 1.51
CA ARG A 129 3.82 22.60 2.45
C ARG A 129 3.12 22.79 3.79
N GLN A 130 1.82 23.09 3.79
CA GLN A 130 1.02 23.19 5.01
C GLN A 130 0.95 21.85 5.74
N THR A 131 0.69 20.75 5.02
CA THR A 131 0.67 19.41 5.62
C THR A 131 2.02 19.09 6.28
N ALA A 132 3.13 19.31 5.57
CA ALA A 132 4.48 19.08 6.08
C ALA A 132 4.79 19.97 7.30
N HIS A 133 4.34 21.22 7.27
CA HIS A 133 4.47 22.13 8.41
C HIS A 133 3.78 21.60 9.67
N PHE A 134 2.55 21.09 9.56
CA PHE A 134 1.85 20.53 10.71
C PHE A 134 2.40 19.17 11.16
N ILE A 135 3.06 18.42 10.28
CA ILE A 135 3.74 17.17 10.64
C ILE A 135 5.01 17.45 11.44
N LEU A 136 5.88 18.36 10.96
CA LEU A 136 7.18 18.64 11.59
C LEU A 136 7.12 19.74 12.68
N GLY A 137 6.07 20.56 12.68
CA GLY A 137 5.95 21.75 13.54
C GLY A 137 6.72 22.99 13.03
N GLN A 138 7.34 22.92 11.85
CA GLN A 138 8.11 24.01 11.25
C GLN A 138 8.12 23.94 9.72
N ALA A 139 8.65 24.95 9.05
CA ALA A 139 8.75 24.95 7.60
C ALA A 139 9.69 23.83 7.10
N VAL A 140 9.31 23.19 6.00
CA VAL A 140 10.04 22.07 5.38
C VAL A 140 10.51 22.47 4.00
N ALA A 141 11.69 22.01 3.60
CA ALA A 141 12.19 22.24 2.25
C ALA A 141 11.21 21.68 1.20
N SER A 142 11.08 22.39 0.07
CA SER A 142 10.23 21.98 -1.03
C SER A 142 11.03 21.69 -2.27
N GLU A 143 10.67 20.62 -2.98
CA GLU A 143 11.34 20.21 -4.22
C GLU A 143 10.34 19.89 -5.33
N ASN A 144 10.63 20.34 -6.56
CA ASN A 144 9.68 20.29 -7.67
C ASN A 144 9.34 18.87 -8.14
N TRP A 145 10.24 17.90 -7.99
CA TRP A 145 9.97 16.53 -8.42
C TRP A 145 8.84 15.86 -7.61
N LEU A 146 8.60 16.31 -6.38
CA LEU A 146 7.52 15.81 -5.52
C LEU A 146 6.12 16.20 -6.02
N GLU A 147 5.99 17.02 -7.08
CA GLU A 147 4.73 17.29 -7.77
C GLU A 147 4.63 16.71 -9.18
N GLY A 148 5.72 16.18 -9.75
CA GLY A 148 5.73 15.66 -11.12
C GLY A 148 4.86 14.41 -11.30
N CYS A 149 4.85 13.53 -10.29
CA CYS A 149 4.03 12.32 -10.23
C CYS A 149 4.03 11.51 -11.54
N ASP A 150 5.21 11.19 -12.04
CA ASP A 150 5.42 10.43 -13.26
C ASP A 150 6.22 9.14 -13.01
N ASN A 151 6.69 8.50 -14.08
CA ASN A 151 7.45 7.26 -14.00
C ASN A 151 8.87 7.43 -13.41
N GLN A 152 9.38 8.64 -13.24
CA GLN A 152 10.67 8.90 -12.63
C GLN A 152 10.58 9.03 -11.10
N PHE A 153 9.39 9.34 -10.57
CA PHE A 153 9.16 9.60 -9.15
C PHE A 153 9.80 8.57 -8.20
N ALA A 154 9.64 7.26 -8.46
CA ALA A 154 10.20 6.24 -7.59
C ALA A 154 11.72 6.20 -7.63
N SER A 155 12.32 6.33 -8.82
CA SER A 155 13.78 6.39 -8.97
C SER A 155 14.35 7.63 -8.29
N GLU A 156 13.67 8.77 -8.36
CA GLU A 156 14.07 9.97 -7.64
C GLU A 156 13.99 9.80 -6.13
N ALA A 157 12.89 9.26 -5.60
CA ALA A 157 12.74 8.97 -4.17
C ALA A 157 13.84 8.03 -3.67
N LEU A 158 14.15 6.96 -4.41
CA LEU A 158 15.21 6.01 -4.04
C LEU A 158 16.60 6.62 -4.13
N SER A 159 16.88 7.45 -5.14
CA SER A 159 18.18 8.12 -5.29
C SER A 159 18.50 9.11 -4.15
N ARG A 160 17.46 9.65 -3.50
CA ARG A 160 17.58 10.62 -2.41
C ARG A 160 17.60 9.98 -1.03
N LYS A 161 17.31 8.67 -0.95
CA LYS A 161 17.34 7.94 0.30
C LYS A 161 18.78 7.75 0.75
N ARG A 162 19.16 8.44 1.82
CA ARG A 162 20.49 8.32 2.44
C ARG A 162 20.56 7.09 3.35
N PRO A 163 21.65 6.29 3.32
CA PRO A 163 21.84 5.21 4.29
C PRO A 163 21.79 5.73 5.74
N GLY A 164 21.12 5.02 6.64
CA GLY A 164 20.99 5.39 8.05
C GLY A 164 20.08 6.59 8.35
N HIS A 165 19.40 7.16 7.35
CA HIS A 165 18.45 8.25 7.53
C HIS A 165 17.11 7.92 6.87
N ASN A 166 16.03 7.98 7.64
CA ASN A 166 14.68 7.88 7.09
C ASN A 166 14.36 9.10 6.21
N LEU A 167 13.56 8.92 5.17
CA LEU A 167 13.15 9.97 4.24
C LEU A 167 11.62 10.10 4.23
N VAL A 168 11.12 11.25 4.66
CA VAL A 168 9.70 11.60 4.72
C VAL A 168 9.34 12.52 3.56
N LEU A 169 8.40 12.10 2.72
CA LEU A 169 8.01 12.80 1.50
C LEU A 169 6.54 13.18 1.56
N VAL A 170 6.23 14.48 1.67
CA VAL A 170 4.85 14.98 1.63
C VAL A 170 4.47 15.36 0.20
N THR A 171 3.59 14.58 -0.42
CA THR A 171 3.29 14.59 -1.85
C THR A 171 1.79 14.37 -2.14
N HIS A 172 1.47 13.82 -3.31
CA HIS A 172 0.14 13.65 -3.85
C HIS A 172 -0.18 12.17 -4.09
N ASN A 173 -1.47 11.85 -4.20
CA ASN A 173 -1.93 10.51 -4.54
C ASN A 173 -1.31 9.98 -5.84
N GLY A 174 -1.21 10.81 -6.88
CA GLY A 174 -0.63 10.39 -8.16
C GLY A 174 0.83 9.94 -8.04
N CYS A 175 1.63 10.58 -7.20
CA CYS A 175 3.03 10.22 -6.98
C CYS A 175 3.14 8.88 -6.24
N ILE A 176 2.34 8.69 -5.18
CA ILE A 176 2.26 7.43 -4.43
C ILE A 176 1.76 6.30 -5.33
N ASP A 177 0.80 6.59 -6.20
CA ASP A 177 0.29 5.66 -7.20
C ASP A 177 1.39 5.21 -8.17
N HIS A 178 2.13 6.15 -8.76
CA HIS A 178 3.25 5.83 -9.65
C HIS A 178 4.30 4.94 -8.96
N PHE A 179 4.64 5.24 -7.69
CA PHE A 179 5.51 4.37 -6.90
C PHE A 179 4.92 2.96 -6.75
N ALA A 180 3.67 2.86 -6.29
CA ALA A 180 3.00 1.58 -6.02
C ALA A 180 2.88 0.72 -7.30
N ARG A 181 2.63 1.33 -8.46
CA ARG A 181 2.61 0.62 -9.76
C ARG A 181 3.96 -0.04 -10.07
N GLN A 182 5.06 0.66 -9.84
CA GLN A 182 6.40 0.13 -10.07
C GLN A 182 6.77 -0.99 -9.10
N GLN A 183 6.15 -1.01 -7.92
CA GLN A 183 6.22 -2.11 -6.96
C GLN A 183 5.19 -3.22 -7.23
N ASN A 184 4.57 -3.26 -8.42
CA ASN A 184 3.57 -4.26 -8.82
C ASN A 184 2.34 -4.35 -7.88
N VAL A 185 1.95 -3.24 -7.25
CA VAL A 185 0.77 -3.21 -6.37
C VAL A 185 -0.53 -3.36 -7.16
N ALA A 186 -1.47 -4.13 -6.61
CA ALA A 186 -2.79 -4.33 -7.20
C ALA A 186 -3.58 -3.00 -7.35
N GLY A 187 -4.33 -2.88 -8.45
CA GLY A 187 -4.98 -1.63 -8.85
C GLY A 187 -5.86 -0.98 -7.78
N GLY A 188 -6.61 -1.78 -7.03
CA GLY A 188 -7.55 -1.31 -6.01
C GLY A 188 -6.89 -0.80 -4.72
N GLU A 189 -5.59 -1.02 -4.54
CA GLU A 189 -4.88 -0.68 -3.29
C GLU A 189 -4.01 0.57 -3.43
N ARG A 190 -3.84 1.08 -4.66
CA ARG A 190 -2.92 2.20 -4.96
C ARG A 190 -3.43 3.56 -4.50
N GLU A 191 -4.74 3.72 -4.37
CA GLU A 191 -5.33 4.97 -3.86
C GLU A 191 -4.92 5.19 -2.41
N SER A 192 -4.52 6.42 -2.10
CA SER A 192 -4.08 6.85 -0.77
C SER A 192 -5.06 7.88 -0.23
N GLY A 193 -5.59 7.68 0.99
CA GLY A 193 -6.47 8.68 1.64
C GLY A 193 -5.72 9.96 2.00
N TYR A 194 -6.45 11.05 2.26
CA TYR A 194 -5.83 12.28 2.81
C TYR A 194 -5.06 11.97 4.10
N ALA A 195 -3.87 12.53 4.26
CA ALA A 195 -2.98 12.27 5.39
C ALA A 195 -2.62 10.78 5.62
N SER A 196 -2.79 9.91 4.61
CA SER A 196 -2.27 8.54 4.67
C SER A 196 -0.78 8.50 4.34
N ALA A 197 -0.08 7.54 4.95
CA ALA A 197 1.35 7.32 4.80
C ALA A 197 1.65 5.91 4.29
N LEU A 198 2.33 5.81 3.15
CA LEU A 198 2.85 4.56 2.63
C LEU A 198 4.31 4.41 3.06
N PHE A 199 4.61 3.34 3.81
CA PHE A 199 5.94 3.04 4.30
C PHE A 199 6.65 2.03 3.40
N VAL A 200 7.92 2.28 3.12
CA VAL A 200 8.75 1.49 2.21
C VAL A 200 10.12 1.32 2.84
N SER A 201 10.59 0.07 2.98
CA SER A 201 11.98 -0.21 3.30
C SER A 201 12.84 -0.17 2.05
N VAL A 202 14.08 0.27 2.20
CA VAL A 202 15.11 0.28 1.16
C VAL A 202 16.32 -0.46 1.69
N ASP A 203 16.67 -1.57 1.05
CA ASP A 203 17.82 -2.37 1.46
C ASP A 203 19.17 -1.77 1.01
N GLY A 204 20.27 -2.37 1.42
CA GLY A 204 21.62 -1.92 1.07
C GLY A 204 21.95 -1.95 -0.43
N ASN A 205 21.13 -2.61 -1.26
CA ASN A 205 21.25 -2.62 -2.72
C ASN A 205 20.31 -1.59 -3.39
N GLY A 206 19.59 -0.79 -2.61
CA GLY A 206 18.62 0.18 -3.09
C GLY A 206 17.28 -0.44 -3.51
N LYS A 207 17.01 -1.71 -3.18
CA LYS A 207 15.75 -2.36 -3.52
C LYS A 207 14.67 -1.94 -2.53
N ALA A 208 13.55 -1.47 -3.08
CA ALA A 208 12.37 -1.10 -2.32
C ALA A 208 11.49 -2.31 -1.97
N ARG A 209 10.89 -2.29 -0.77
CA ARG A 209 9.80 -3.19 -0.36
C ARG A 209 8.76 -2.39 0.42
N ILE A 210 7.51 -2.43 -0.03
CA ILE A 210 6.40 -1.82 0.69
C ILE A 210 6.16 -2.57 2.01
N LEU A 211 6.13 -1.83 3.11
CA LEU A 211 5.87 -2.34 4.46
C LEU A 211 4.38 -2.33 4.77
N GLY A 212 3.69 -1.31 4.27
CA GLY A 212 2.25 -1.14 4.45
C GLY A 212 1.86 0.34 4.46
N ARG A 213 0.59 0.60 4.72
CA ARG A 213 0.02 1.95 4.81
C ARG A 213 -0.59 2.16 6.17
N LEU A 214 -0.39 3.35 6.72
CA LEU A 214 -1.12 3.85 7.87
C LEU A 214 -2.03 4.98 7.41
N ASN A 215 -3.32 4.87 7.74
CA ASN A 215 -4.31 5.88 7.40
C ASN A 215 -4.65 6.71 8.62
N GLU A 216 -5.37 7.80 8.42
CA GLU A 216 -6.06 8.50 9.52
C GLU A 216 -7.51 8.01 9.58
N PRO A 217 -8.13 7.61 10.73
CA PRO A 217 -7.80 7.42 12.16
C PRO A 217 -6.45 7.02 12.78
N ASP A 218 -5.77 6.12 12.08
CA ASP A 218 -5.13 4.98 12.74
C ASP A 218 -3.85 5.31 13.50
N TRP A 219 -3.29 6.49 13.23
CA TRP A 219 -2.15 7.05 13.93
C TRP A 219 -2.32 7.08 15.45
N GLN A 220 -3.55 7.29 15.95
CA GLN A 220 -3.83 7.26 17.39
C GLN A 220 -3.49 5.92 18.06
N ARG A 221 -3.56 4.81 17.32
CA ARG A 221 -3.25 3.48 17.84
C ARG A 221 -1.74 3.22 17.87
N VAL A 222 -1.02 3.63 16.82
CA VAL A 222 0.46 3.61 16.83
C VAL A 222 1.02 4.44 18.00
N LEU A 223 0.33 5.54 18.33
CA LEU A 223 0.68 6.37 19.47
C LEU A 223 0.56 5.64 20.83
N ALA A 224 -0.33 4.66 20.92
CA ALA A 224 -0.59 3.90 22.14
C ALA A 224 0.30 2.65 22.25
N SER A 225 0.77 2.10 21.13
CA SER A 225 1.57 0.87 21.10
C SER A 225 3.08 1.11 21.26
N THR A 226 3.59 2.26 20.82
CA THR A 226 5.03 2.60 20.89
C THR A 226 5.45 3.24 22.23
N GLY A 227 4.49 3.59 23.09
CA GLY A 227 4.73 4.10 24.45
C GLY A 227 4.85 3.03 25.54
N LYS A 228 4.93 1.75 25.17
CA LYS A 228 5.12 0.59 26.07
C LYS A 228 6.47 -0.05 25.82
#